data_AF-A0A2G9Z6A4-F1
#
_entry.id   AF-A0A2G9Z6A4-F1
#
_cell.length_a   1.000
_cell.length_b   1.000
_cell.length_c   1.000
_cell.angle_alpha   90.00
_cell.angle_beta   90.00
_cell.angle_gamma   90.00
#
_symmetry.space_group_name_H-M   'P 1'
#
loop_
_entity.id
_entity.type
_entity.pdbx_description
1 polymer ?
#
loop_
_entity_poly.entity_id
_entity_poly.type
_entity_poly.pdbx_seq_one_letter_code
_entity_poly.pdbx_strand_id
1 'polypeptide(L)'
;MSFFDFLFGTGSQASKRNVTFADKSKLTRQDMIDLVWNMQSLNSQQKQVVKEELFKYLDDGGVTLFEYREAIRKLAERRVELGLSEIDIKNLKSVL
;
A
#
# COMPACT_ATOMS: atom_id res chain seq x y z
N MET A 1 3.21 -28.00 -2.64
CA MET A 1 2.05 -27.10 -2.47
C MET A 1 2.20 -26.43 -1.12
N SER A 2 2.42 -25.11 -1.12
CA SER A 2 2.78 -24.37 0.07
C SER A 2 1.53 -24.08 0.91
N PHE A 3 1.63 -24.12 2.25
CA PHE A 3 0.55 -23.74 3.18
C PHE A 3 -0.03 -22.34 2.88
N PHE A 4 0.74 -21.50 2.20
CA PHE A 4 0.34 -20.19 1.69
C PHE A 4 -0.75 -20.23 0.61
N ASP A 5 -0.85 -21.26 -0.24
CA ASP A 5 -1.98 -21.35 -1.20
C ASP A 5 -3.31 -21.69 -0.50
N PHE A 6 -3.26 -22.31 0.69
CA PHE A 6 -4.45 -22.78 1.41
C PHE A 6 -5.19 -21.68 2.17
N LEU A 7 -4.50 -20.62 2.62
CA LEU A 7 -5.15 -19.44 3.21
C LEU A 7 -5.67 -18.44 2.15
N PHE A 8 -5.20 -18.54 0.90
CA PHE A 8 -5.50 -17.57 -0.16
C PHE A 8 -6.19 -18.19 -1.38
N GLY A 9 -6.65 -19.44 -1.25
CA GLY A 9 -7.32 -20.20 -2.29
C GLY A 9 -8.77 -19.77 -2.53
N THR A 10 -8.99 -19.24 -3.73
CA THR A 10 -10.24 -19.20 -4.51
C THR A 10 -11.39 -18.27 -4.07
N GLY A 11 -11.64 -17.27 -4.92
CA GLY A 11 -12.91 -16.54 -5.01
C GLY A 11 -13.08 -15.49 -3.91
N SER A 12 -12.65 -14.26 -4.12
CA SER A 12 -13.47 -13.32 -4.88
C SER A 12 -12.60 -12.15 -5.28
N GLN A 13 -12.65 -11.79 -6.56
CA GLN A 13 -12.37 -10.46 -7.11
C GLN A 13 -11.61 -9.55 -6.14
N ALA A 14 -10.32 -9.30 -6.39
CA ALA A 14 -9.65 -8.11 -5.86
C ALA A 14 -10.52 -6.93 -6.30
N SER A 15 -11.47 -6.56 -5.44
CA SER A 15 -12.35 -5.46 -5.68
C SER A 15 -11.39 -4.30 -5.83
N LYS A 16 -11.40 -3.65 -6.99
CA LYS A 16 -10.68 -2.41 -7.22
C LYS A 16 -11.34 -1.34 -6.34
N ARG A 17 -11.29 -1.52 -5.02
CA ARG A 17 -11.74 -0.57 -4.03
C ARG A 17 -10.78 0.59 -4.20
N ASN A 18 -11.33 1.72 -4.60
CA ASN A 18 -10.56 2.94 -4.71
C ASN A 18 -10.27 3.38 -3.27
N VAL A 19 -9.08 3.02 -2.77
CA VAL A 19 -8.68 3.35 -1.41
C VAL A 19 -8.28 4.82 -1.40
N THR A 20 -9.03 5.64 -0.66
CA THR A 20 -8.78 7.07 -0.50
C THR A 20 -9.11 7.51 0.92
N PHE A 21 -8.59 8.68 1.33
CA PHE A 21 -8.97 9.32 2.59
C PHE A 21 -10.27 10.14 2.49
N ALA A 22 -10.97 10.16 1.35
CA ALA A 22 -12.16 10.98 1.15
C ALA A 22 -13.29 10.66 2.16
N ASP A 23 -13.50 9.37 2.43
CA ASP A 23 -14.57 8.87 3.31
C ASP A 23 -14.04 8.27 4.62
N LYS A 24 -12.73 8.40 4.90
CA LYS A 24 -12.05 7.68 5.98
C LYS A 24 -11.04 8.56 6.71
N SER A 25 -11.08 8.54 8.04
CA SER A 25 -10.08 9.21 8.89
C SER A 25 -8.77 8.41 9.01
N LYS A 26 -8.83 7.09 8.84
CA LYS A 26 -7.69 6.18 8.86
C LYS A 26 -7.82 5.10 7.76
N LEU A 27 -6.68 4.70 7.18
CA LEU A 27 -6.59 3.52 6.34
C LEU A 27 -6.27 2.30 7.18
N THR A 28 -7.12 1.27 7.09
CA THR A 28 -6.89 0.02 7.80
C THR A 28 -5.74 -0.77 7.17
N ARG A 29 -5.25 -1.80 7.88
CA ARG A 29 -4.27 -2.74 7.33
C ARG A 29 -4.72 -3.31 5.98
N GLN A 30 -6.01 -3.67 5.86
CA GLN A 30 -6.55 -4.21 4.61
C GLN A 30 -6.55 -3.16 3.50
N ASP A 31 -6.96 -1.92 3.80
CA ASP A 31 -6.94 -0.82 2.84
C ASP A 31 -5.54 -0.60 2.26
N MET A 32 -4.50 -0.68 3.10
CA MET A 32 -3.12 -0.53 2.65
C MET A 32 -2.65 -1.68 1.78
N ILE A 33 -3.04 -2.92 2.12
CA ILE A 33 -2.74 -4.10 1.30
C ILE A 33 -3.39 -3.92 -0.07
N ASP A 34 -4.68 -3.60 -0.10
CA ASP A 34 -5.46 -3.41 -1.33
C ASP A 34 -4.86 -2.29 -2.20
N LEU A 35 -4.48 -1.17 -1.58
CA LEU A 35 -3.84 -0.03 -2.22
C LEU A 35 -2.54 -0.42 -2.92
N VAL A 36 -1.64 -1.12 -2.23
CA VAL A 36 -0.34 -1.53 -2.80
C VAL A 36 -0.53 -2.62 -3.86
N TRP A 37 -1.47 -3.54 -3.66
CA TRP A 37 -1.74 -4.60 -4.63
C TRP A 37 -2.38 -4.08 -5.92
N ASN A 38 -3.16 -3.01 -5.84
CA ASN A 38 -3.80 -2.35 -6.99
C ASN A 38 -2.82 -1.54 -7.85
N MET A 39 -1.60 -1.26 -7.38
CA MET A 39 -0.58 -0.58 -8.17
C MET A 39 -0.02 -1.50 -9.25
N GLN A 40 -0.34 -1.20 -10.51
CA GLN A 40 0.14 -1.97 -11.66
C GLN A 40 1.60 -1.69 -12.01
N SER A 41 2.09 -0.51 -11.63
CA SER A 41 3.46 -0.06 -11.90
C SER A 41 4.51 -0.73 -11.02
N LEU A 42 4.09 -1.37 -9.91
CA LEU A 42 4.96 -2.10 -9.00
C LEU A 42 4.99 -3.60 -9.31
N ASN A 43 6.18 -4.20 -9.31
CA ASN A 43 6.35 -5.64 -9.28
C ASN A 43 6.14 -6.21 -7.86
N SER A 44 6.02 -7.53 -7.73
CA SER A 44 5.73 -8.18 -6.43
C SER A 44 6.73 -7.85 -5.32
N GLN A 45 8.01 -7.70 -5.65
CA GLN A 45 9.05 -7.36 -4.68
C GLN A 45 8.92 -5.91 -4.22
N GLN A 46 8.72 -4.96 -5.14
CA GLN A 46 8.50 -3.55 -4.81
C GLN A 46 7.20 -3.37 -4.01
N LYS A 47 6.14 -4.10 -4.37
CA LYS A 47 4.90 -4.10 -3.59
C LYS A 47 5.13 -4.57 -2.15
N GLN A 48 5.97 -5.60 -1.95
CA GLN A 48 6.31 -6.04 -0.61
C GLN A 48 7.07 -4.96 0.18
N VAL A 49 8.06 -4.31 -0.44
CA VAL A 49 8.84 -3.22 0.17
C VAL A 49 7.95 -2.04 0.56
N VAL A 50 7.08 -1.58 -0.37
CA VAL A 50 6.15 -0.48 -0.11
C VAL A 50 5.19 -0.85 1.02
N LYS A 51 4.65 -2.07 1.01
CA LYS A 51 3.78 -2.57 2.09
C LYS A 51 4.48 -2.53 3.45
N GLU A 52 5.70 -3.04 3.52
CA GLU A 52 6.49 -3.07 4.77
C GLU A 52 6.79 -1.66 5.29
N GLU A 53 7.17 -0.73 4.40
CA GLU A 53 7.39 0.67 4.80
C GLU A 53 6.10 1.35 5.27
N LEU A 54 4.98 1.16 4.57
CA LEU A 54 3.70 1.72 4.99
C LEU A 54 3.25 1.11 6.33
N PHE A 55 3.49 -0.19 6.56
CA PHE A 55 3.10 -0.88 7.80
C PHE A 55 3.85 -0.40 9.04
N LYS A 56 5.02 0.26 8.89
CA LYS A 56 5.71 0.89 10.03
C LYS A 56 4.90 2.02 10.68
N TYR A 57 3.94 2.56 9.94
CA TYR A 57 3.05 3.63 10.40
C TYR A 57 1.67 3.12 10.82
N LEU A 58 1.46 1.81 10.79
CA LEU A 58 0.21 1.19 11.19
C LEU A 58 0.11 1.17 12.72
N ASP A 59 -0.67 2.09 13.27
CA ASP A 59 -1.02 2.15 14.70
C ASP A 59 -2.35 1.42 14.98
N ASP A 60 -2.77 1.38 16.25
CA ASP A 60 -4.06 0.84 16.68
C ASP A 60 -5.22 1.54 15.95
N GLY A 61 -5.85 0.77 15.05
CA GLY A 61 -6.98 1.20 14.23
C GLY A 61 -6.63 1.76 12.84
N GLY A 62 -5.36 1.78 12.43
CA GLY A 62 -4.95 2.15 11.06
C GLY A 62 -4.07 3.39 10.94
N VAL A 63 -3.68 3.71 9.72
CA VAL A 63 -2.80 4.84 9.36
C VAL A 63 -3.62 6.09 9.12
N THR A 64 -3.34 7.16 9.86
CA THR A 64 -3.95 8.48 9.65
C THR A 64 -3.43 9.15 8.37
N LEU A 65 -4.14 10.18 7.91
CA LEU A 65 -3.69 11.00 6.76
C LEU A 65 -2.28 11.56 6.96
N PHE A 66 -1.96 12.01 8.19
CA PHE A 66 -0.66 12.59 8.52
C PHE A 66 0.45 11.53 8.42
N GLU A 67 0.26 10.38 9.05
CA GLU A 67 1.21 9.27 9.01
C GLU A 67 1.41 8.74 7.59
N TYR A 68 0.33 8.69 6.80
CA TYR A 68 0.41 8.26 5.41
C TYR A 68 1.19 9.25 4.54
N ARG A 69 1.02 10.57 4.76
CA ARG A 69 1.84 11.60 4.10
C ARG A 69 3.32 11.46 4.42
N GLU A 70 3.65 11.22 5.70
CA GLU A 70 5.03 10.99 6.13
C GLU A 70 5.60 9.71 5.52
N ALA A 71 4.81 8.63 5.44
CA ALA A 71 5.21 7.39 4.81
C ALA A 71 5.52 7.59 3.30
N ILE A 72 4.65 8.31 2.58
CA ILE A 72 4.89 8.66 1.17
C ILE A 72 6.15 9.51 1.03
N ARG A 73 6.34 10.48 1.92
CA ARG A 73 7.52 11.35 1.88
C ARG A 73 8.81 10.53 2.00
N LYS A 74 8.90 9.61 2.97
CA LYS A 74 10.08 8.74 3.12
C LYS A 74 10.26 7.77 1.94
N LEU A 75 9.17 7.23 1.40
CA LEU A 75 9.22 6.41 0.18
C LEU A 75 9.74 7.20 -1.02
N ALA A 76 9.34 8.48 -1.15
CA ALA A 76 9.80 9.36 -2.21
C ALA A 76 11.28 9.73 -2.07
N GLU A 77 11.75 9.99 -0.84
CA GLU A 77 13.16 10.24 -0.53
C GLU A 77 14.04 9.03 -0.86
N ARG A 78 13.56 7.82 -0.56
CA ARG A 78 14.28 6.56 -0.81
C ARG A 78 13.92 5.89 -2.14
N ARG A 79 13.20 6.58 -3.03
CA ARG A 79 12.65 5.97 -4.26
C ARG A 79 13.74 5.29 -5.11
N VAL A 80 14.92 5.89 -5.20
CA VAL A 80 16.03 5.37 -6.01
C VAL A 80 16.59 4.10 -5.40
N GLU A 81 16.75 4.07 -4.07
CA GLU A 81 17.23 2.90 -3.32
C GLU A 81 16.24 1.74 -3.38
N LEU A 82 14.94 2.04 -3.36
CA LEU A 82 13.86 1.06 -3.37
C LEU A 82 13.43 0.67 -4.79
N GLY A 83 14.08 1.23 -5.82
CA GLY A 83 13.75 1.00 -7.22
C GLY A 83 12.35 1.47 -7.61
N LEU A 84 11.77 2.44 -6.89
CA LEU A 84 10.45 3.02 -7.16
C LEU A 84 10.58 4.14 -8.20
N SER A 85 9.65 4.15 -9.15
CA SER A 85 9.54 5.21 -10.14
C SER A 85 8.81 6.43 -9.59
N GLU A 86 8.94 7.57 -10.26
CA GLU A 86 8.14 8.76 -9.93
C GLU A 86 6.64 8.53 -10.08
N ILE A 87 6.25 7.63 -10.99
CA ILE A 87 4.84 7.27 -11.23
C ILE A 87 4.29 6.53 -10.01
N ASP A 88 5.08 5.64 -9.40
CA ASP A 88 4.67 4.91 -8.19
C ASP A 88 4.38 5.87 -7.03
N ILE A 89 5.24 6.87 -6.83
CA ILE A 89 5.03 7.89 -5.81
C ILE A 89 3.81 8.76 -6.13
N LYS A 90 3.57 9.10 -7.41
CA LYS A 90 2.36 9.82 -7.82
C LYS A 90 1.08 9.00 -7.55
N ASN A 91 1.11 7.70 -7.83
CA ASN A 91 0.00 6.79 -7.54
C ASN A 91 -0.27 6.64 -6.04
N LEU A 92 0.78 6.67 -5.21
CA LEU A 92 0.61 6.72 -3.74
C LEU A 92 -0.01 8.06 -3.30
N LYS A 93 0.43 9.17 -3.90
CA LYS A 93 -0.10 10.50 -3.57
C LYS A 93 -1.56 10.70 -4.00
N SER A 94 -2.07 9.99 -5.00
CA SER A 94 -3.47 10.13 -5.45
C SER A 94 -4.51 9.61 -4.44
N VAL A 95 -4.04 8.97 -3.36
CA VAL A 95 -4.89 8.46 -2.26
C VAL A 95 -5.22 9.57 -1.25
N LEU A 96 -4.38 10.64 -1.21
CA LEU A 96 -4.55 11.83 -0.38
C LEU A 96 -5.67 12.74 -0.91
#